data_AF-A0A1G3STH1-F1
#
_entry.id   AF-A0A1G3STH1-F1
#
_cell.length_a   1.000
_cell.length_b   1.000
_cell.length_c   1.000
_cell.angle_alpha   90.00
_cell.angle_beta   90.00
_cell.angle_gamma   90.00
#
_symmetry.space_group_name_H-M   'P 1'
#
loop_
_entity.id
_entity.type
_entity.pdbx_description
1 polymer ?
#
loop_
_entity_poly.entity_id
_entity_poly.type
_entity_poly.pdbx_seq_one_letter_code
_entity_poly.pdbx_strand_id
1 'polypeptide(L)' 'MNVDGTIGILMVDMWRALGYSEEEIDGFIEAGALNAFFVVGRSIGFIGHILDEKRLGMPMYRHPTDDILYSVELADEI' A
#
# COMPACT_ATOMS: atom_id res chain seq x y z
N MET A 1 0.40 -16.02 -10.69
CA MET A 1 0.21 -15.72 -9.26
C MET A 1 1.03 -14.46 -8.94
N ASN A 2 0.44 -13.42 -8.36
CA ASN A 2 1.18 -12.22 -7.94
C ASN A 2 1.75 -12.39 -6.52
N VAL A 3 2.60 -11.47 -6.07
CA VAL A 3 3.21 -11.55 -4.74
C VAL A 3 2.16 -11.45 -3.62
N ASP A 4 1.15 -10.60 -3.78
CA ASP A 4 0.10 -10.40 -2.77
C ASP A 4 -0.72 -11.68 -2.57
N GLY A 5 -1.12 -12.33 -3.67
CA GLY A 5 -1.83 -13.61 -3.62
C GLY A 5 -0.96 -14.75 -3.08
N THR A 6 0.35 -14.72 -3.36
CA THR A 6 1.29 -15.71 -2.81
C THR A 6 1.42 -15.55 -1.29
N ILE A 7 1.57 -14.32 -0.79
CA ILE A 7 1.65 -14.04 0.65
C ILE A 7 0.35 -14.43 1.35
N GLY A 8 -0.81 -14.11 0.75
CA GLY A 8 -2.12 -14.45 1.32
C GLY A 8 -2.31 -15.95 1.51
N ILE A 9 -2.04 -16.76 0.47
CA ILE A 9 -2.19 -18.22 0.55
C ILE A 9 -1.20 -18.83 1.54
N LEU A 10 0.08 -18.40 1.49
CA LEU A 10 1.11 -18.95 2.39
C LEU A 10 0.88 -18.57 3.87
N MET A 11 0.30 -17.41 4.16
CA MET A 11 -0.09 -17.03 5.53
C MET A 11 -1.18 -17.96 6.07
N VAL A 12 -2.19 -18.27 5.26
CA VAL A 12 -3.26 -19.21 5.63
C VAL A 12 -2.71 -20.63 5.82
N ASP A 13 -1.87 -21.09 4.88
CA ASP A 13 -1.23 -22.41 4.99
C ASP A 13 -0.34 -22.51 6.23
N MET A 14 0.36 -21.42 6.60
CA MET A 14 1.16 -21.35 7.82
C MET A 14 0.28 -21.49 9.07
N TRP A 15 -0.85 -20.76 9.17
CA TRP A 15 -1.74 -20.88 10.33
C TRP A 15 -2.34 -22.28 10.45
N ARG A 16 -2.71 -22.91 9.33
CA ARG A 16 -3.15 -24.32 9.32
C ARG A 16 -2.06 -25.26 9.83
N ALA A 17 -0.81 -25.07 9.38
CA ALA A 17 0.33 -25.88 9.82
C ALA A 17 0.66 -25.69 11.31
N LEU A 18 0.34 -24.53 11.89
CA LEU A 18 0.48 -24.22 13.31
C LEU A 18 -0.68 -24.77 14.18
N GLY A 19 -1.74 -25.30 13.56
CA GLY A 19 -2.84 -25.95 14.26
C GLY A 19 -3.99 -25.03 14.68
N TYR A 20 -4.11 -23.84 14.08
CA TYR A 20 -5.26 -22.96 14.30
C TYR A 20 -6.54 -23.55 13.68
N SER A 21 -7.70 -23.29 14.27
CA SER A 21 -8.99 -23.69 13.69
C SER A 21 -9.37 -22.81 12.50
N GLU A 22 -10.23 -23.31 11.61
CA GLU A 22 -10.69 -22.50 10.46
C GLU A 22 -11.45 -21.25 10.94
N GLU A 23 -12.22 -21.34 12.03
CA GLU A 23 -12.92 -20.18 12.61
C GLU A 23 -11.96 -19.09 13.13
N GLU A 24 -10.82 -19.49 13.72
CA GLU A 24 -9.79 -18.54 14.16
C GLU A 24 -9.11 -17.85 12.97
N ILE A 25 -8.81 -18.62 11.92
CA ILE A 25 -8.20 -18.12 10.69
C ILE A 25 -9.14 -17.14 9.98
N ASP A 26 -10.41 -17.49 9.84
CA ASP A 26 -11.44 -16.62 9.26
C ASP A 26 -11.59 -15.33 10.08
N GLY A 27 -11.56 -15.45 11.42
CA GLY A 27 -11.55 -14.29 12.31
C GLY A 27 -10.37 -13.34 12.07
N PHE A 28 -9.16 -13.85 11.85
CA PHE A 28 -7.99 -13.02 11.52
C PHE A 28 -8.09 -12.36 10.15
N ILE A 29 -8.65 -13.07 9.17
CA ILE A 29 -8.86 -12.54 7.82
C ILE A 29 -9.89 -11.40 7.86
N GLU A 30 -11.03 -11.62 8.53
CA GLU A 30 -12.09 -10.62 8.68
C GLU A 30 -11.63 -9.39 9.48
N ALA A 31 -10.81 -9.60 10.52
CA ALA A 31 -10.18 -8.51 11.26
C ALA A 31 -9.12 -7.74 10.44
N GLY A 32 -8.74 -8.21 9.25
CA GLY A 32 -7.82 -7.53 8.36
C GLY A 32 -6.34 -7.72 8.71
N ALA A 33 -5.97 -8.84 9.32
CA ALA A 33 -4.57 -9.12 9.70
C ALA A 33 -3.59 -9.05 8.52
N LEU A 34 -4.00 -9.49 7.32
CA LEU A 34 -3.20 -9.40 6.09
C LEU A 34 -2.95 -7.96 5.65
N ASN A 35 -3.95 -7.08 5.80
CA ASN A 35 -3.80 -5.66 5.50
C ASN A 35 -2.82 -4.99 6.47
N ALA A 36 -2.96 -5.29 7.77
CA ALA A 36 -2.05 -4.77 8.78
C ALA A 36 -0.59 -5.22 8.52
N PHE A 37 -0.39 -6.49 8.16
CA PHE A 37 0.91 -7.02 7.79
C PHE A 37 1.54 -6.26 6.61
N PHE A 38 0.76 -5.98 5.57
CA PHE A 38 1.22 -5.20 4.43
C PHE A 38 1.59 -3.76 4.80
N VAL A 39 0.76 -3.09 5.63
CA VAL A 39 1.02 -1.72 6.10
C VAL A 39 2.34 -1.64 6.86
N VAL A 40 2.64 -2.60 7.74
CA VAL A 40 3.90 -2.64 8.48
C VAL A 40 5.09 -2.77 7.52
N GLY A 41 5.02 -3.70 6.57
CA GLY A 41 6.08 -3.89 5.58
C GLY A 41 6.33 -2.64 4.74
N ARG A 42 5.27 -1.98 4.27
CA ARG A 42 5.39 -0.74 3.49
C ARG A 42 5.87 0.45 4.30
N SER A 43 5.52 0.53 5.59
CA SER A 43 5.97 1.60 6.47
C SER A 43 7.49 1.66 6.59
N ILE A 44 8.17 0.51 6.59
CA ILE A 44 9.65 0.46 6.56
C ILE A 44 10.19 1.14 5.29
N GLY A 45 9.60 0.83 4.13
CA GLY A 45 9.96 1.45 2.86
C GLY A 45 9.72 2.96 2.84
N PHE A 46 8.55 3.41 3.34
CA PHE A 46 8.24 4.84 3.43
C PHE A 46 9.22 5.59 4.34
N ILE A 47 9.56 5.04 5.51
CA ILE A 47 10.58 5.61 6.39
C ILE A 47 11.92 5.71 5.65
N GLY A 48 12.32 4.65 4.95
CA GLY A 48 13.54 4.64 4.13
C GLY A 48 13.56 5.75 3.09
N HIS A 49 12.48 5.92 2.31
CA HIS A 49 12.38 6.98 1.30
C HIS A 49 12.44 8.38 1.91
N ILE A 50 11.73 8.63 3.02
CA ILE A 50 11.78 9.93 3.71
C ILE A 50 13.20 10.25 4.19
N LEU A 51 13.91 9.26 4.75
CA LEU A 51 15.29 9.44 5.19
C LEU A 51 16.23 9.69 4.01
N ASP A 52 16.03 9.01 2.89
CA ASP A 52 16.85 9.19 1.70
C ASP A 52 16.64 10.56 1.05
N GLU A 53 15.41 11.04 0.93
CA GLU A 53 15.12 12.39 0.43
C GLU A 53 15.76 13.48 1.30
N LYS A 54 15.73 13.31 2.63
CA LYS A 54 16.42 14.21 3.56
C LYS A 54 17.93 14.15 3.41
N ARG A 55 18.49 12.95 3.23
CA ARG A 55 19.94 12.73 3.03
C ARG A 55 20.43 13.38 1.73
N LEU A 56 19.62 13.34 0.68
CA LEU A 56 19.92 13.94 -0.63
C LEU A 56 19.65 15.45 -0.68
N GLY A 57 18.96 16.03 0.31
CA GLY A 57 18.62 17.45 0.33
C GLY A 57 17.68 17.84 -0.80
N MET A 58 16.70 16.96 -1.12
CA MET A 58 15.82 17.14 -2.27
C MET A 58 15.02 18.46 -2.17
N PRO A 59 14.85 19.20 -3.28
CA PRO A 59 14.07 20.43 -3.31
C PRO A 59 12.57 20.14 -3.23
N MET A 60 11.77 21.20 -3.04
CA MET A 60 10.30 21.10 -3.06
C MET A 60 9.82 20.62 -4.43
N TYR A 61 9.00 19.56 -4.44
CA TYR A 61 8.43 19.03 -5.65
C TYR A 61 7.27 19.89 -6.18
N ARG A 62 7.27 20.15 -7.48
CA ARG A 62 6.15 20.71 -8.24
C ARG A 62 5.93 19.86 -9.48
N HIS A 63 4.71 19.39 -9.67
CA HIS A 63 4.38 18.52 -10.80
C HIS A 63 4.45 19.32 -12.13
N PRO A 64 5.04 18.74 -13.21
CA PRO A 64 5.06 19.38 -14.52
C PRO A 64 3.66 19.63 -15.07
N THR A 65 3.44 20.82 -15.64
CA THR A 65 2.11 21.23 -16.12
C THR A 65 1.71 20.55 -17.44
N ASP A 66 2.67 20.03 -18.18
CA ASP A 66 2.48 19.25 -19.41
C ASP A 66 1.96 17.82 -19.16
N ASP A 67 2.13 17.30 -17.93
CA ASP A 67 1.57 16.02 -17.48
C ASP A 67 0.17 16.17 -16.86
N ILE A 68 -0.43 17.37 -16.93
CA ILE A 68 -1.76 17.67 -16.39
C ILE A 68 -2.72 17.99 -17.54
N LEU A 69 -3.77 17.19 -17.68
CA LEU A 69 -4.87 17.49 -18.60
C LEU A 69 -5.81 18.54 -17.99
N TYR A 70 -5.72 19.77 -18.48
CA TYR A 70 -6.64 20.84 -18.13
C TYR A 70 -7.86 20.82 -19.06
N SER A 71 -8.94 20.15 -18.63
CA SER A 71 -10.24 20.18 -19.30
C SER A 71 -11.19 21.12 -18.55
N VAL A 72 -11.05 22.42 -18.78
CA VAL A 72 -11.92 23.44 -18.16
C VAL A 72 -13.04 23.86 -19.11
N GLU A 73 -14.25 23.98 -18.58
CA GLU A 73 -15.39 24.57 -19.31
C GLU A 73 -15.19 26.08 -19.40
N LEU A 74 -15.37 26.63 -20.59
CA LEU A 74 -15.36 28.09 -20.80
C LEU A 74 -16.64 28.67 -20.19
N ALA A 75 -16.51 29.75 -19.42
CA ALA A 75 -17.66 30.48 -18.92
C ALA A 75 -18.42 31.10 -20.10
N ASP A 76 -19.75 31.12 -20.03
CA ASP A 76 -20.59 31.80 -21.01
C ASP A 76 -20.21 33.29 -21.07
N GLU A 77 -20.08 33.83 -22.29
CA GLU A 77 -19.86 35.27 -22.50
C GLU A 77 -21.06 36.05 -21.92
N ILE A 78 -20.78 36.97 -20.99
CA ILE A 78 -21.78 37.87 -20.35
C ILE A 78 -22.25 38.92 -21.34
#